data_AF-A0A1H1L4G5-F1
#
_entry.id   AF-A0A1H1L4G5-F1
#
_cell.length_a   1.000
_cell.length_b   1.000
_cell.length_c   1.000
_cell.angle_alpha   90.00
_cell.angle_beta   90.00
_cell.angle_gamma   90.00
#
_symmetry.space_group_name_H-M   'P 1'
#
loop_
_entity.id
_entity.type
_entity.pdbx_description
1 polymer ?
#
loop_
_entity_poly.entity_id
_entity_poly.type
_entity_poly.pdbx_seq_one_letter_code
_entity_poly.pdbx_strand_id
1 'polypeptide(L)' 'MGAVNPDYYTQRKVEPIDVIERVCEGLDGRSAWLLGNVLKYALRAGYKTDDPTEDLTKAHNYAHRLVTGYWADE' A
#
# COMPACT_ATOMS: atom_id res chain seq x y z
N MET A 1 15.22 34.69 -13.92
CA MET A 1 14.42 33.82 -14.81
C MET A 1 15.36 32.76 -15.36
N GLY A 2 15.28 31.54 -14.85
CA GLY A 2 16.14 30.42 -15.23
C GLY A 2 15.32 29.15 -15.06
N ALA A 3 15.27 28.34 -16.11
CA ALA A 3 14.18 27.45 -16.44
C ALA A 3 13.79 26.43 -15.36
N VAL A 4 12.48 26.28 -15.15
CA VAL A 4 11.90 25.10 -14.51
C VAL A 4 12.17 23.92 -15.45
N ASN A 5 13.07 23.02 -15.05
CA ASN A 5 13.31 21.79 -15.79
C ASN A 5 12.09 20.86 -15.63
N PRO A 6 11.36 20.51 -16.71
CA PRO A 6 10.13 19.72 -16.60
C PRO A 6 10.36 18.20 -16.45
N ASP A 7 11.61 17.73 -16.31
CA ASP A 7 11.91 16.29 -16.20
C ASP A 7 11.53 15.64 -14.84
N TYR A 8 11.05 16.41 -13.86
CA TYR A 8 10.67 15.83 -12.56
C TYR A 8 9.46 14.87 -12.67
N TYR A 9 8.68 14.97 -13.76
CA TYR A 9 7.45 14.19 -13.98
C TYR A 9 7.60 12.97 -14.89
N THR A 10 8.72 12.77 -15.59
CA THR A 10 8.80 11.81 -16.71
C THR A 10 9.37 10.41 -16.39
N GLN A 11 9.77 10.12 -15.14
CA GLN A 11 10.56 8.90 -14.84
C GLN A 11 10.06 7.98 -13.71
N ARG A 12 8.95 8.29 -13.06
CA ARG A 12 8.67 7.72 -11.73
C ARG A 12 7.94 6.37 -11.80
N LYS A 13 8.68 5.27 -11.78
CA LYS A 13 8.20 4.07 -11.07
C LYS A 13 8.14 4.46 -9.60
N VAL A 14 6.94 4.63 -9.05
CA VAL A 14 6.76 4.86 -7.62
C VAL A 14 6.88 3.50 -6.95
N GLU A 15 7.88 3.33 -6.09
CA GLU A 15 8.05 2.06 -5.40
C GLU A 15 6.96 1.90 -4.34
N PRO A 16 6.35 0.71 -4.20
CA PRO A 16 5.30 0.48 -3.21
C PRO A 16 5.70 0.86 -1.78
N ILE A 17 6.98 0.73 -1.44
CA ILE A 17 7.48 1.09 -0.11
C ILE A 17 7.39 2.61 0.15
N ASP A 18 7.68 3.45 -0.85
CA ASP A 18 7.59 4.91 -0.72
C ASP A 18 6.15 5.35 -0.46
N VAL A 19 5.18 4.68 -1.10
CA VAL A 19 3.74 4.91 -0.86
C VAL A 19 3.38 4.51 0.57
N ILE A 20 3.81 3.32 1.01
CA ILE A 20 3.49 2.79 2.34
C ILE A 20 4.06 3.70 3.43
N GLU A 21 5.33 4.08 3.33
CA GLU A 21 5.98 4.98 4.30
C GLU A 21 5.25 6.31 4.39
N ARG A 22 4.91 6.90 3.24
CA ARG A 22 4.20 8.18 3.18
C ARG A 22 2.79 8.14 3.76
N VAL A 23 2.04 7.07 3.49
CA VAL A 23 0.66 6.94 3.98
C VAL A 23 0.62 6.56 5.47
N CYS A 24 1.62 5.82 5.95
CA CYS A 24 1.68 5.40 7.35
C CYS A 24 2.36 6.41 8.28
N GLU A 25 2.92 7.50 7.75
CA GLU A 25 3.57 8.56 8.50
C GLU A 25 2.62 9.14 9.59
N GLY A 26 3.08 9.11 10.84
CA GLY A 26 2.32 9.63 11.99
C GLY A 26 1.26 8.70 12.58
N LEU A 27 1.05 7.51 12.01
CA LEU A 27 0.19 6.48 12.61
C LEU A 27 0.88 5.77 13.78
N ASP A 28 0.10 5.27 14.73
CA ASP A 28 0.61 4.37 15.76
C ASP A 28 1.11 3.05 15.14
N GLY A 29 2.00 2.35 15.85
CA GLY A 29 2.67 1.16 15.31
C GLY A 29 1.71 0.05 14.86
N ARG A 30 0.56 -0.12 15.51
CA ARG A 30 -0.44 -1.13 15.10
C ARG A 30 -1.15 -0.69 13.84
N SER A 31 -1.62 0.56 13.78
CA SER A 31 -2.31 1.10 12.61
C SER A 31 -1.40 1.14 11.38
N ALA A 32 -0.15 1.59 11.54
CA ALA A 32 0.86 1.60 10.48
C ALA A 32 1.14 0.19 9.94
N TRP A 33 1.29 -0.79 10.82
CA TRP A 33 1.56 -2.18 10.41
C TRP A 33 0.39 -2.79 9.63
N LEU A 34 -0.85 -2.57 10.08
CA LEU A 34 -2.04 -3.09 9.41
C LEU A 34 -2.27 -2.38 8.07
N LEU A 35 -2.29 -1.05 8.06
CA LEU A 35 -2.53 -0.26 6.85
C LEU A 35 -1.42 -0.46 5.81
N GLY A 36 -0.16 -0.54 6.23
CA GLY A 36 0.96 -0.84 5.34
C GLY A 36 0.80 -2.19 4.64
N ASN A 37 0.28 -3.22 5.32
CA ASN A 37 -0.03 -4.50 4.68
C ASN A 37 -1.22 -4.41 3.72
N VAL A 38 -2.28 -3.66 4.04
CA VAL A 38 -3.39 -3.40 3.10
C VAL A 38 -2.84 -2.84 1.79
N LEU A 39 -2.03 -1.77 1.86
CA LEU A 39 -1.43 -1.12 0.71
C LEU A 39 -0.47 -2.06 -0.05
N LYS A 40 0.39 -2.79 0.66
CA LYS A 40 1.32 -3.75 0.06
C LYS A 40 0.60 -4.77 -0.82
N TYR A 41 -0.47 -5.38 -0.32
CA TYR A 41 -1.19 -6.39 -1.08
C TYR A 41 -2.04 -5.78 -2.20
N ALA A 42 -2.69 -4.64 -1.96
CA ALA A 42 -3.43 -3.93 -3.00
C ALA A 42 -2.52 -3.48 -4.18
N LEU A 43 -1.31 -2.99 -3.89
CA LEU A 43 -0.35 -2.56 -4.92
C LEU A 43 0.33 -3.74 -5.64
N ARG A 44 0.27 -4.96 -5.08
CA ARG A 44 0.82 -6.17 -5.72
C ARG A 44 -0.18 -6.89 -6.61
N ALA A 45 -1.46 -6.83 -6.28
CA ALA A 45 -2.54 -7.51 -6.99
C ALA A 45 -2.54 -7.13 -8.47
N GLY A 46 -2.43 -8.12 -9.37
CA GLY A 46 -2.41 -7.90 -10.83
C GLY A 46 -1.09 -7.35 -11.39
N TYR A 47 -0.10 -7.05 -10.54
CA TYR A 47 1.24 -6.64 -10.98
C TYR A 47 2.29 -7.75 -10.76
N LYS A 48 2.24 -8.42 -9.61
CA LYS A 48 3.12 -9.55 -9.28
C LYS A 48 2.40 -10.90 -9.36
N THR A 49 1.08 -10.89 -9.33
CA THR A 49 0.20 -12.06 -9.32
C THR A 49 -0.72 -11.98 -10.53
N ASP A 50 -0.79 -13.04 -11.33
CA ASP A 50 -1.71 -13.11 -12.48
C ASP A 50 -3.18 -13.16 -12.02
N ASP A 51 -3.43 -13.83 -10.88
CA ASP A 51 -4.72 -13.78 -10.18
C ASP A 51 -4.64 -12.80 -9.00
N PRO A 52 -5.33 -11.65 -9.06
CA PRO A 52 -5.32 -10.66 -7.98
C PRO A 52 -6.09 -11.12 -6.73
N THR A 53 -6.89 -12.19 -6.82
CA THR A 53 -7.81 -12.63 -5.75
C THR A 53 -7.08 -12.88 -4.45
N GLU A 54 -5.95 -13.60 -4.47
CA GLU A 54 -5.20 -13.94 -3.26
C GLU A 54 -4.67 -12.68 -2.53
N ASP A 55 -4.11 -11.74 -3.29
CA ASP A 55 -3.58 -10.50 -2.73
C ASP A 55 -4.73 -9.61 -2.21
N LEU A 56 -5.85 -9.51 -2.94
CA LEU A 56 -7.01 -8.74 -2.50
C LEU A 56 -7.68 -9.33 -1.26
N THR A 57 -7.77 -10.65 -1.14
CA THR A 57 -8.24 -11.32 0.08
C THR A 57 -7.34 -11.03 1.27
N LYS A 58 -6.02 -11.02 1.09
CA LYS A 58 -5.09 -10.59 2.14
C LYS A 58 -5.32 -9.14 2.51
N ALA A 59 -5.40 -8.23 1.54
CA ALA A 59 -5.66 -6.81 1.78
C ALA A 59 -6.97 -6.62 2.58
N HIS A 60 -8.03 -7.35 2.24
CA HIS A 60 -9.29 -7.38 2.97
C HIS A 60 -9.10 -7.81 4.43
N ASN A 61 -8.40 -8.91 4.70
CA ASN A 61 -8.17 -9.41 6.06
C ASN A 61 -7.42 -8.40 6.94
N TYR A 62 -6.42 -7.72 6.40
CA TYR A 62 -5.70 -6.66 7.13
C TYR A 62 -6.59 -5.45 7.40
N ALA A 63 -7.40 -5.03 6.42
CA ALA A 63 -8.33 -3.92 6.57
C ALA A 63 -9.42 -4.24 7.61
N HIS A 64 -9.96 -5.46 7.58
CA HIS A 64 -10.90 -5.95 8.57
C HIS A 64 -10.29 -5.87 9.97
N ARG A 65 -9.08 -6.39 10.16
CA ARG A 65 -8.38 -6.35 11.47
C ARG A 65 -8.05 -4.95 11.95
N LEU A 66 -7.75 -4.03 11.04
CA LEU A 66 -7.55 -2.63 11.40
C LEU A 66 -8.79 -2.04 12.07
N VAL A 67 -9.96 -2.32 11.50
CA VAL A 67 -11.25 -1.78 11.95
C VAL A 67 -11.81 -2.53 13.15
N THR A 68 -11.79 -3.86 13.14
CA THR A 68 -12.54 -4.68 14.12
C THR A 68 -11.67 -5.19 15.26
N GLY A 69 -10.34 -5.26 15.08
CA GLY A 69 -9.45 -5.93 16.03
C GLY A 69 -9.26 -7.43 15.78
N TYR A 70 -10.12 -8.04 14.98
CA TYR A 70 -10.14 -9.48 14.69
C TYR A 70 -9.67 -9.75 13.27
N TRP A 71 -9.13 -10.93 12.99
CA TRP A 71 -9.00 -11.35 11.60
C TRP A 71 -10.38 -11.70 11.05
N ALA A 72 -10.60 -11.53 9.75
CA ALA A 72 -11.86 -11.96 9.16
C ALA A 72 -11.99 -13.50 9.20
N ASP A 73 -10.85 -14.22 9.25
CA ASP A 73 -10.66 -15.67 9.16
C ASP A 73 -11.42 -16.36 8.01
N GLU A 74 -11.01 -17.61 7.72
CA GLU A 74 -11.09 -18.39 6.45
C GLU A 74 -12.42 -18.39 5.68
#